data_AF-A0A969QBW2-F1
#
_entry.id   AF-A0A969QBW2-F1
#
_cell.length_a   1.000
_cell.length_b   1.000
_cell.length_c   1.000
_cell.angle_alpha   90.00
_cell.angle_beta   90.00
_cell.angle_gamma   90.00
#
_symmetry.space_group_name_H-M   'P 1'
#
loop_
_entity.id
_entity.type
_entity.pdbx_description
1 polymer ?
#
loop_
_entity_poly.entity_id
_entity_poly.type
_entity_poly.pdbx_seq_one_letter_code
_entity_poly.pdbx_strand_id
1 'polypeptide(L)'
;MAAANQRVDAAVANTTTSIPEAFARVQKVALGATTQDFKAVGAGSKTISQVVADNTGAALDSKIQAVTLPAGIATPVVSGEADLGSNSPDRILGTNGDDTITTDSANDVLMGMKGNDSLNSELGNDTVFGGRGSDTLQGSSDDDVLFGGRDADILNGADGSDILLGGEGDDLLDGGSGNDLLTGGSGSDRFVLNLDSGSDTIVDFELGIDKFVLDNGLTFQQLEISQTAAGTLLKLGSSDRILATVVGLKGAIGAADFI
;
A
#
# COMPACT_ATOMS: atom_id res chain seq x y z
N MET A 1 15.72 15.31 13.20
CA MET A 1 15.24 14.81 11.90
C MET A 1 15.80 13.43 11.55
N ALA A 2 17.10 13.12 11.71
CA ALA A 2 17.64 11.76 11.50
C ALA A 2 17.07 10.64 12.41
N ALA A 3 16.48 10.99 13.56
CA ALA A 3 15.99 10.01 14.53
C ALA A 3 14.54 9.55 14.29
N ALA A 4 13.83 10.08 13.29
CA ALA A 4 12.45 9.68 12.98
C ALA A 4 12.39 8.63 11.87
N ASN A 5 13.13 8.82 10.77
CA ASN A 5 13.25 7.83 9.68
C ASN A 5 13.84 6.52 10.20
N GLN A 6 14.87 6.61 11.06
CA GLN A 6 15.45 5.45 11.73
C GLN A 6 14.46 4.68 12.65
N ARG A 7 13.28 5.25 12.95
CA ARG A 7 12.23 4.61 13.77
C ARG A 7 11.11 3.97 12.94
N VAL A 8 10.90 4.41 11.70
CA VAL A 8 10.02 3.72 10.74
C VAL A 8 10.77 2.49 10.22
N ASP A 9 12.01 2.66 9.75
CA ASP A 9 12.88 1.58 9.30
C ASP A 9 13.10 0.51 10.40
N ALA A 10 13.26 0.93 11.65
CA ALA A 10 13.41 0.01 12.78
C ALA A 10 12.10 -0.63 13.27
N ALA A 11 10.94 -0.04 12.96
CA ALA A 11 9.63 -0.64 13.23
C ALA A 11 9.29 -1.73 12.21
N VAL A 12 9.75 -1.56 10.96
CA VAL A 12 9.65 -2.55 9.88
C VAL A 12 10.67 -3.70 10.08
N ALA A 13 11.90 -3.40 10.51
CA ALA A 13 12.98 -4.40 10.63
C ALA A 13 12.89 -5.39 11.82
N ASN A 14 11.95 -5.24 12.76
CA ASN A 14 11.82 -6.14 13.93
C ASN A 14 10.65 -7.12 13.78
N THR A 15 10.78 -8.04 12.84
CA THR A 15 9.77 -9.03 12.43
C THR A 15 9.60 -10.17 13.45
N THR A 16 8.85 -9.91 14.52
CA THR A 16 8.26 -10.98 15.37
C THR A 16 6.81 -10.72 15.79
N THR A 17 6.19 -9.62 15.35
CA THR A 17 4.79 -9.28 15.61
C THR A 17 3.94 -9.46 14.36
N SER A 18 2.67 -9.80 14.52
CA SER A 18 1.75 -10.02 13.39
C SER A 18 1.66 -8.77 12.49
N ILE A 19 1.50 -8.95 11.17
CA ILE A 19 1.43 -7.85 10.19
C ILE A 19 0.42 -6.75 10.58
N PRO A 20 -0.77 -7.05 11.18
CA PRO A 20 -1.68 -6.03 11.73
C PRO A 20 -1.09 -5.18 12.88
N GLU A 21 -0.19 -5.72 13.69
CA GLU A 21 0.52 -4.98 14.74
C GLU A 21 1.67 -4.14 14.18
N ALA A 22 2.28 -4.57 13.07
CA ALA A 22 3.24 -3.76 12.31
C ALA A 22 2.53 -2.57 11.66
N PHE A 23 1.37 -2.78 11.04
CA PHE A 23 0.47 -1.74 10.54
C PHE A 23 0.12 -0.73 11.63
N ALA A 24 -0.38 -1.18 12.78
CA ALA A 24 -0.71 -0.30 13.90
C ALA A 24 0.50 0.45 14.47
N ARG A 25 1.72 -0.09 14.33
CA ARG A 25 2.98 0.56 14.73
C ARG A 25 3.48 1.58 13.72
N VAL A 26 3.48 1.26 12.42
CA VAL A 26 3.86 2.19 11.35
C VAL A 26 2.87 3.35 11.32
N GLN A 27 1.57 3.06 11.36
CA GLN A 27 0.52 4.07 11.49
C GLN A 27 0.67 4.90 12.78
N LYS A 28 1.05 4.30 13.93
CA LYS A 28 1.32 5.03 15.17
C LYS A 28 2.65 5.80 15.16
N VAL A 29 3.64 5.42 14.37
CA VAL A 29 4.90 6.16 14.20
C VAL A 29 4.68 7.34 13.26
N ALA A 30 3.90 7.15 12.20
CA ALA A 30 3.38 8.24 11.37
C ALA A 30 2.50 9.19 12.21
N LEU A 31 1.47 8.68 12.89
CA LEU A 31 0.55 9.49 13.71
C LEU A 31 1.13 9.92 15.08
N GLY A 32 2.30 9.43 15.48
CA GLY A 32 3.02 9.82 16.69
C GLY A 32 3.79 11.13 16.52
N ALA A 33 3.82 11.65 15.30
CA ALA A 33 4.17 13.02 14.98
C ALA A 33 2.97 13.94 15.24
N THR A 34 3.23 15.15 15.72
CA THR A 34 2.14 16.09 15.99
C THR A 34 1.51 16.53 14.66
N THR A 35 0.21 16.86 14.63
CA THR A 35 -0.51 17.38 13.44
C THR A 35 0.12 18.59 12.74
N GLN A 36 1.16 19.20 13.32
CA GLN A 36 1.96 20.26 12.71
C GLN A 36 2.91 19.75 11.60
N ASP A 37 3.08 18.44 11.47
CA ASP A 37 4.04 17.83 10.55
C ASP A 37 3.43 17.44 9.19
N PHE A 38 2.12 17.64 8.97
CA PHE A 38 1.44 17.29 7.71
C PHE A 38 0.97 18.55 6.94
N LYS A 39 1.27 18.61 5.64
CA LYS A 39 0.77 19.65 4.72
C LYS A 39 -0.64 19.26 4.27
N ALA A 40 -1.65 20.04 4.69
CA ALA A 40 -3.02 19.88 4.22
C ALA A 40 -3.16 20.46 2.81
N VAL A 41 -3.59 19.63 1.85
CA VAL A 41 -3.78 20.06 0.47
C VAL A 41 -5.23 20.55 0.30
N GLY A 42 -5.42 21.85 0.50
CA GLY A 42 -6.69 22.54 0.24
C GLY A 42 -6.42 24.02 -0.05
N ALA A 43 -7.15 24.59 -1.01
CA ALA A 43 -6.88 25.93 -1.54
C ALA A 43 -6.71 26.99 -0.43
N GLY A 44 -5.52 27.60 -0.38
CA GLY A 44 -5.16 28.64 0.59
C GLY A 44 -4.60 28.08 1.89
N SER A 45 -3.27 27.86 1.91
CA SER A 45 -2.51 27.47 3.09
C SER A 45 -2.89 28.26 4.35
N LYS A 46 -3.17 27.54 5.45
CA LYS A 46 -2.65 27.81 6.80
C LYS A 46 -3.00 26.67 7.77
N THR A 47 -1.98 25.86 8.06
CA THR A 47 -1.73 25.12 9.32
C THR A 47 -2.90 24.44 10.03
N ILE A 48 -2.92 23.09 10.04
CA ILE A 48 -3.79 22.35 10.97
C ILE A 48 -3.15 22.35 12.37
N SER A 49 -3.73 23.14 13.26
CA SER A 49 -3.53 23.02 14.70
C SER A 49 -4.46 21.95 15.29
N GLN A 50 -3.83 20.92 15.86
CA GLN A 50 -4.26 20.15 17.03
C GLN A 50 -5.14 18.88 16.87
N VAL A 51 -4.57 17.80 17.43
CA VAL A 51 -5.13 16.56 18.04
C VAL A 51 -5.52 15.41 17.11
N VAL A 52 -4.78 14.29 17.22
CA VAL A 52 -5.39 12.95 17.20
C VAL A 52 -4.76 12.08 18.30
N ALA A 53 -5.61 11.49 19.14
CA ALA A 53 -5.29 10.30 19.92
C ALA A 53 -6.58 9.52 20.12
N ASP A 54 -6.72 8.33 19.48
CA ASP A 54 -6.98 7.00 20.09
C ASP A 54 -7.55 5.93 19.11
N ASN A 55 -6.91 4.74 19.13
CA ASN A 55 -7.05 3.58 18.20
C ASN A 55 -8.34 2.75 18.40
N THR A 56 -9.54 3.35 18.32
CA THR A 56 -10.78 2.55 18.52
C THR A 56 -11.87 2.75 17.48
N GLY A 57 -11.63 3.52 16.41
CA GLY A 57 -12.54 3.64 15.26
C GLY A 57 -13.92 4.29 15.53
N ALA A 58 -14.35 4.42 16.79
CA ALA A 58 -15.70 4.89 17.15
C ALA A 58 -15.77 6.38 17.55
N ALA A 59 -14.65 7.02 17.92
CA ALA A 59 -14.64 8.40 18.40
C ALA A 59 -14.20 9.45 17.36
N LEU A 60 -13.68 9.03 16.20
CA LEU A 60 -13.25 9.92 15.12
C LEU A 60 -14.42 10.73 14.53
N ASP A 61 -15.59 10.12 14.38
CA ASP A 61 -16.77 10.74 13.74
C ASP A 61 -17.38 11.91 14.53
N SER A 62 -17.09 12.02 15.83
CA SER A 62 -17.61 13.10 16.69
C SER A 62 -16.59 14.21 16.99
N LYS A 63 -15.30 13.96 16.78
CA LYS A 63 -14.19 14.91 17.04
C LYS A 63 -13.51 15.41 15.77
N ILE A 64 -13.56 14.66 14.68
CA ILE A 64 -13.54 15.23 13.33
C ILE A 64 -14.96 15.74 13.09
N GLN A 65 -15.33 16.83 13.78
CA GLN A 65 -16.39 17.64 13.21
C GLN A 65 -15.84 18.05 11.86
N ALA A 66 -16.51 17.59 10.80
CA ALA A 66 -16.30 18.08 9.45
C ALA A 66 -16.00 19.58 9.56
N VAL A 67 -14.76 19.97 9.23
CA VAL A 67 -14.50 21.37 8.93
C VAL A 67 -15.44 21.61 7.77
N THR A 68 -16.57 22.25 8.08
CA THR A 68 -17.63 22.48 7.12
C THR A 68 -17.01 23.42 6.10
N LEU A 69 -16.60 22.85 4.97
CA LEU A 69 -16.11 23.65 3.87
C LEU A 69 -17.26 24.56 3.44
N PRO A 70 -17.06 25.88 3.36
CA PRO A 70 -18.12 26.81 2.99
C PRO A 70 -18.79 26.34 1.70
N ALA A 71 -20.13 26.37 1.68
CA ALA A 71 -20.89 26.00 0.49
C ALA A 71 -20.40 26.82 -0.72
N GLY A 72 -19.86 26.14 -1.74
CA GLY A 72 -19.38 26.79 -2.97
C GLY A 72 -18.09 26.22 -3.58
N ILE A 73 -17.40 25.27 -2.94
CA ILE A 73 -16.19 24.66 -3.51
C ILE A 73 -16.57 23.39 -4.26
N ALA A 74 -16.87 23.57 -5.54
CA ALA A 74 -17.03 22.47 -6.49
C ALA A 74 -15.66 22.12 -7.08
N THR A 75 -15.39 20.82 -7.16
CA THR A 75 -14.25 20.10 -7.75
C THR A 75 -12.92 20.12 -6.97
N PRO A 76 -12.48 18.97 -6.41
CA PRO A 76 -11.09 18.73 -6.06
C PRO A 76 -10.28 18.43 -7.33
N VAL A 77 -9.25 19.23 -7.55
CA VAL A 77 -8.16 18.97 -8.50
C VAL A 77 -6.91 19.56 -7.86
N VAL A 78 -5.91 18.74 -7.58
CA VAL A 78 -4.53 19.22 -7.47
C VAL A 78 -3.67 18.46 -8.48
N SER A 79 -4.02 18.60 -9.75
CA SER A 79 -3.03 18.48 -10.81
C SER A 79 -2.16 19.73 -10.77
N GLY A 80 -0.93 19.58 -10.28
CA GLY A 80 0.10 20.61 -10.37
C GLY A 80 0.42 21.28 -9.04
N GLU A 81 1.54 20.84 -8.48
CA GLU A 81 2.43 21.62 -7.61
C GLU A 81 1.74 22.32 -6.44
N ALA A 82 1.41 21.55 -5.40
CA ALA A 82 1.71 22.08 -4.07
C ALA A 82 3.24 22.22 -4.03
N ASP A 83 3.75 23.45 -4.02
CA ASP A 83 5.19 23.72 -3.87
C ASP A 83 5.76 22.97 -2.65
N LEU A 84 6.40 21.82 -2.90
CA LEU A 84 7.23 21.10 -1.93
C LEU A 84 8.71 21.50 -2.08
N GLY A 85 9.11 22.09 -3.21
CA GLY A 85 10.19 23.07 -3.38
C GLY A 85 11.61 22.69 -2.92
N SER A 86 11.79 21.52 -2.36
CA SER A 86 13.03 20.96 -1.88
C SER A 86 12.80 19.47 -1.91
N ASN A 87 13.53 18.71 -2.71
CA ASN A 87 13.55 17.23 -2.71
C ASN A 87 13.77 16.68 -1.28
N SER A 88 12.75 16.76 -0.45
CA SER A 88 12.77 16.64 0.99
C SER A 88 11.52 15.87 1.36
N PRO A 89 11.65 14.89 2.28
CA PRO A 89 10.52 14.12 2.76
C PRO A 89 9.32 14.96 3.17
N ASP A 90 8.19 14.65 2.56
CA ASP A 90 6.92 15.31 2.73
C ASP A 90 5.86 14.40 3.33
N ARG A 91 4.84 15.04 3.90
CA ARG A 91 3.76 14.35 4.60
C ARG A 91 2.45 14.95 4.20
N ILE A 92 1.67 14.21 3.43
CA ILE A 92 0.48 14.70 2.76
C ILE A 92 -0.74 13.95 3.28
N LEU A 93 -1.79 14.73 3.50
CA LEU A 93 -3.09 14.25 3.94
C LEU A 93 -4.15 14.72 2.95
N GLY A 94 -4.87 13.75 2.39
CA GLY A 94 -6.10 13.93 1.62
C GLY A 94 -7.25 14.41 2.50
N THR A 95 -8.43 14.43 1.90
CA THR A 95 -9.66 14.99 2.44
C THR A 95 -10.58 13.87 2.95
N ASN A 96 -11.89 13.96 2.72
CA ASN A 96 -12.82 12.86 3.02
C ASN A 96 -13.62 12.47 1.77
N GLY A 97 -13.24 12.99 0.61
CA GLY A 97 -13.80 12.62 -0.68
C GLY A 97 -12.66 12.39 -1.65
N ASP A 98 -13.01 11.86 -2.81
CA ASP A 98 -12.07 11.39 -3.82
C ASP A 98 -10.96 12.42 -4.15
N ASP A 99 -9.73 12.05 -3.85
CA ASP A 99 -8.54 12.86 -4.05
C ASP A 99 -7.66 12.31 -5.19
N THR A 100 -6.88 13.19 -5.80
CA THR A 100 -5.81 12.81 -6.74
C THR A 100 -4.54 13.49 -6.29
N ILE A 101 -3.58 12.70 -5.83
CA ILE A 101 -2.34 13.16 -5.19
C ILE A 101 -1.15 12.55 -5.93
N THR A 102 -0.19 13.40 -6.27
CA THR A 102 1.11 12.99 -6.81
C THR A 102 2.19 13.76 -6.09
N THR A 103 3.23 13.06 -5.64
CA THR A 103 4.35 13.65 -4.88
C THR A 103 5.58 13.92 -5.73
N ASP A 104 6.70 14.28 -5.08
CA ASP A 104 7.97 14.53 -5.77
C ASP A 104 8.93 13.34 -5.59
N SER A 105 10.21 13.52 -5.91
CA SER A 105 11.19 12.42 -5.94
C SER A 105 11.84 12.15 -4.57
N ALA A 106 11.16 12.45 -3.48
CA ALA A 106 11.67 12.31 -2.11
C ALA A 106 10.84 11.30 -1.34
N ASN A 107 11.43 10.75 -0.27
CA ASN A 107 10.79 9.74 0.56
C ASN A 107 9.62 10.34 1.36
N ASP A 108 8.41 10.11 0.91
CA ASP A 108 7.19 10.79 1.34
C ASP A 108 6.23 9.87 2.10
N VAL A 109 5.27 10.49 2.81
CA VAL A 109 4.16 9.80 3.46
C VAL A 109 2.84 10.39 2.99
N LEU A 110 2.02 9.58 2.31
CA LEU A 110 0.73 9.98 1.74
C LEU A 110 -0.41 9.26 2.47
N MET A 111 -1.51 9.98 2.75
CA MET A 111 -2.72 9.40 3.36
C MET A 111 -3.98 9.92 2.67
N GLY A 112 -4.72 9.07 1.94
CA GLY A 112 -5.96 9.43 1.23
C GLY A 112 -7.14 9.73 2.15
N MET A 113 -7.27 8.94 3.22
CA MET A 113 -8.28 9.02 4.29
C MET A 113 -9.64 8.38 3.96
N LYS A 114 -10.57 9.11 3.36
CA LYS A 114 -11.87 8.57 2.91
C LYS A 114 -12.08 9.06 1.49
N GLY A 115 -12.76 8.26 0.67
CA GLY A 115 -13.00 8.58 -0.73
C GLY A 115 -12.43 7.47 -1.59
N ASN A 116 -12.64 7.56 -2.90
CA ASN A 116 -11.91 6.71 -3.83
C ASN A 116 -10.72 7.52 -4.34
N ASP A 117 -9.55 7.29 -3.77
CA ASP A 117 -8.38 8.13 -3.96
C ASP A 117 -7.44 7.57 -5.03
N SER A 118 -6.78 8.46 -5.78
CA SER A 118 -5.69 8.12 -6.70
C SER A 118 -4.40 8.71 -6.17
N LEU A 119 -3.52 7.86 -5.64
CA LEU A 119 -2.29 8.24 -4.95
C LEU A 119 -1.08 7.70 -5.71
N ASN A 120 -0.20 8.59 -6.16
CA ASN A 120 1.06 8.24 -6.83
C ASN A 120 2.22 8.86 -6.06
N SER A 121 3.14 8.04 -5.57
CA SER A 121 4.24 8.52 -4.73
C SER A 121 5.46 9.02 -5.51
N GLU A 122 5.53 8.80 -6.83
CA GLU A 122 6.73 9.11 -7.65
C GLU A 122 8.02 8.52 -7.02
N LEU A 123 9.22 8.90 -7.46
CA LEU A 123 10.46 8.30 -6.96
C LEU A 123 10.70 8.50 -5.46
N GLY A 124 11.45 7.58 -4.84
CA GLY A 124 11.76 7.62 -3.42
C GLY A 124 11.20 6.41 -2.69
N ASN A 125 11.68 6.17 -1.47
CA ASN A 125 11.14 5.10 -0.64
C ASN A 125 9.98 5.66 0.19
N ASP A 126 8.77 5.42 -0.28
CA ASP A 126 7.57 6.09 0.19
C ASP A 126 6.71 5.20 1.09
N THR A 127 5.78 5.83 1.78
CA THR A 127 4.72 5.13 2.51
C THR A 127 3.37 5.72 2.17
N VAL A 128 2.52 4.94 1.50
CA VAL A 128 1.21 5.37 1.01
C VAL A 128 0.09 4.62 1.72
N PHE A 129 -0.91 5.36 2.20
CA PHE A 129 -2.13 4.81 2.80
C PHE A 129 -3.35 5.29 2.02
N GLY A 130 -4.15 4.39 1.46
CA GLY A 130 -5.43 4.70 0.83
C GLY A 130 -6.44 5.15 1.89
N GLY A 131 -6.88 4.22 2.72
CA GLY A 131 -7.72 4.50 3.88
C GLY A 131 -9.07 3.82 3.80
N ARG A 132 -10.12 4.54 3.39
CA ARG A 132 -11.46 3.98 3.20
C ARG A 132 -11.98 4.37 1.84
N GLY A 133 -12.56 3.41 1.15
CA GLY A 133 -13.07 3.57 -0.21
C GLY A 133 -12.16 2.82 -1.16
N SER A 134 -12.54 2.77 -2.43
CA SER A 134 -11.77 2.02 -3.43
C SER A 134 -10.65 2.87 -3.96
N ASP A 135 -9.45 2.65 -3.44
CA ASP A 135 -8.27 3.46 -3.70
C ASP A 135 -7.39 2.84 -4.79
N THR A 136 -6.62 3.68 -5.48
CA THR A 136 -5.56 3.27 -6.41
C THR A 136 -4.25 3.87 -5.94
N LEU A 137 -3.32 2.99 -5.54
CA LEU A 137 -2.02 3.33 -5.00
C LEU A 137 -0.92 2.89 -5.97
N GLN A 138 -0.05 3.83 -6.31
CA GLN A 138 1.09 3.62 -7.19
C GLN A 138 2.37 4.04 -6.46
N GLY A 139 3.27 3.08 -6.28
CA GLY A 139 4.67 3.29 -5.90
C GLY A 139 5.53 3.63 -7.12
N SER A 140 6.82 3.32 -7.04
CA SER A 140 7.85 3.92 -7.86
C SER A 140 8.87 2.91 -8.38
N SER A 141 10.11 3.34 -8.61
CA SER A 141 11.21 2.42 -8.94
C SER A 141 12.14 2.12 -7.75
N ASP A 142 11.78 2.62 -6.58
CA ASP A 142 12.49 2.49 -5.31
C ASP A 142 11.62 1.69 -4.32
N ASP A 143 12.19 1.22 -3.20
CA ASP A 143 11.46 0.32 -2.29
C ASP A 143 10.35 1.06 -1.50
N ASP A 144 9.10 0.70 -1.77
CA ASP A 144 7.89 1.38 -1.28
C ASP A 144 7.06 0.53 -0.31
N VAL A 145 6.21 1.21 0.47
CA VAL A 145 5.22 0.56 1.35
C VAL A 145 3.82 1.09 1.06
N LEU A 146 2.96 0.24 0.53
CA LEU A 146 1.59 0.58 0.14
C LEU A 146 0.56 -0.15 1.01
N PHE A 147 -0.40 0.61 1.54
CA PHE A 147 -1.52 0.10 2.33
C PHE A 147 -2.85 0.53 1.70
N GLY A 148 -3.64 -0.40 1.17
CA GLY A 148 -4.97 -0.11 0.60
C GLY A 148 -5.92 0.39 1.68
N GLY A 149 -6.23 -0.47 2.65
CA GLY A 149 -7.03 -0.11 3.81
C GLY A 149 -8.35 -0.87 3.85
N ARG A 150 -9.45 -0.19 3.52
CA ARG A 150 -10.80 -0.75 3.53
C ARG A 150 -11.46 -0.54 2.19
N ASP A 151 -12.32 -1.48 1.84
CA ASP A 151 -12.96 -1.61 0.54
C ASP A 151 -11.95 -2.09 -0.52
N ALA A 152 -12.39 -2.27 -1.77
CA ALA A 152 -11.57 -2.93 -2.79
C ALA A 152 -10.54 -1.96 -3.40
N ASP A 153 -9.26 -2.26 -3.22
CA ASP A 153 -8.14 -1.39 -3.59
C ASP A 153 -7.29 -1.98 -4.74
N ILE A 154 -6.56 -1.10 -5.43
CA ILE A 154 -5.54 -1.45 -6.43
C ILE A 154 -4.20 -0.93 -5.96
N LEU A 155 -3.24 -1.82 -5.75
CA LEU A 155 -1.88 -1.49 -5.31
C LEU A 155 -0.88 -1.94 -6.37
N ASN A 156 -0.03 -1.02 -6.82
CA ASN A 156 1.06 -1.28 -7.74
C ASN A 156 2.39 -0.77 -7.16
N GLY A 157 3.32 -1.68 -6.86
CA GLY A 157 4.67 -1.36 -6.35
C GLY A 157 5.61 -0.78 -7.41
N ALA A 158 5.42 -1.20 -8.67
CA ALA A 158 6.25 -0.88 -9.83
C ALA A 158 7.62 -1.58 -9.83
N ASP A 159 8.76 -0.89 -9.74
CA ASP A 159 10.05 -1.57 -9.61
C ASP A 159 10.54 -1.36 -8.18
N GLY A 160 11.12 -2.38 -7.53
CA GLY A 160 11.57 -2.19 -6.15
C GLY A 160 11.62 -3.47 -5.36
N SER A 161 11.86 -3.40 -4.07
CA SER A 161 11.51 -4.48 -3.14
C SER A 161 10.43 -3.96 -2.21
N ASP A 162 9.20 -4.10 -2.66
CA ASP A 162 8.06 -3.38 -2.09
C ASP A 162 7.32 -4.20 -1.04
N ILE A 163 6.53 -3.50 -0.23
CA ILE A 163 5.60 -4.11 0.71
C ILE A 163 4.19 -3.62 0.40
N LEU A 164 3.33 -4.51 -0.09
CA LEU A 164 1.94 -4.21 -0.42
C LEU A 164 1.00 -4.96 0.53
N LEU A 165 0.09 -4.20 1.16
CA LEU A 165 -0.95 -4.72 2.04
C LEU A 165 -2.32 -4.24 1.55
N GLY A 166 -3.15 -5.15 1.06
CA GLY A 166 -4.51 -4.86 0.59
C GLY A 166 -5.40 -4.36 1.73
N GLY A 167 -5.77 -5.25 2.65
CA GLY A 167 -6.51 -4.88 3.86
C GLY A 167 -7.87 -5.56 3.96
N GLU A 168 -8.93 -4.79 4.22
CA GLU A 168 -10.30 -5.29 4.16
C GLU A 168 -10.86 -5.02 2.76
N GLY A 169 -11.11 -6.03 1.91
CA GLY A 169 -11.57 -5.74 0.55
C GLY A 169 -11.27 -6.87 -0.42
N ASP A 170 -11.77 -6.78 -1.64
CA ASP A 170 -11.33 -7.66 -2.73
C ASP A 170 -10.22 -6.92 -3.49
N ASP A 171 -8.97 -7.11 -3.10
CA ASP A 171 -7.86 -6.26 -3.53
C ASP A 171 -7.12 -6.80 -4.75
N LEU A 172 -6.47 -5.91 -5.51
CA LEU A 172 -5.54 -6.27 -6.59
C LEU A 172 -4.14 -5.77 -6.23
N LEU A 173 -3.20 -6.69 -6.06
CA LEU A 173 -1.82 -6.41 -5.69
C LEU A 173 -0.89 -6.82 -6.84
N ASP A 174 -0.16 -5.84 -7.38
CA ASP A 174 0.93 -6.03 -8.32
C ASP A 174 2.22 -5.49 -7.70
N GLY A 175 3.10 -6.39 -7.26
CA GLY A 175 4.43 -6.00 -6.77
C GLY A 175 5.28 -5.37 -7.88
N GLY A 176 5.05 -5.79 -9.13
CA GLY A 176 5.86 -5.37 -10.26
C GLY A 176 7.21 -6.10 -10.31
N SER A 177 8.29 -5.39 -10.62
CA SER A 177 9.65 -5.95 -10.70
C SER A 177 10.35 -5.94 -9.35
N GLY A 178 11.15 -6.96 -9.08
CA GLY A 178 11.93 -7.07 -7.86
C GLY A 178 11.29 -8.01 -6.84
N ASN A 179 11.73 -8.01 -5.58
CA ASN A 179 11.33 -9.06 -4.64
C ASN A 179 10.40 -8.50 -3.58
N ASP A 180 9.10 -8.72 -3.79
CA ASP A 180 8.09 -8.01 -3.02
C ASP A 180 7.50 -8.87 -1.90
N LEU A 181 6.89 -8.19 -0.92
CA LEU A 181 6.11 -8.80 0.15
C LEU A 181 4.64 -8.39 -0.01
N LEU A 182 3.78 -9.36 -0.34
CA LEU A 182 2.38 -9.12 -0.62
C LEU A 182 1.48 -9.82 0.42
N THR A 183 0.46 -9.12 0.90
CA THR A 183 -0.59 -9.64 1.77
C THR A 183 -1.93 -9.08 1.33
N GLY A 184 -2.86 -9.95 0.97
CA GLY A 184 -4.19 -9.54 0.49
C GLY A 184 -5.06 -9.02 1.64
N GLY A 185 -5.01 -9.71 2.78
CA GLY A 185 -5.81 -9.40 3.95
C GLY A 185 -7.09 -10.22 3.97
N SER A 186 -8.25 -9.57 4.01
CA SER A 186 -9.55 -10.25 4.05
C SER A 186 -10.38 -9.89 2.85
N GLY A 187 -10.84 -10.90 2.13
CA GLY A 187 -11.70 -10.77 0.96
C GLY A 187 -11.24 -11.74 -0.11
N SER A 188 -11.62 -11.52 -1.37
CA SER A 188 -11.18 -12.32 -2.51
C SER A 188 -10.11 -11.58 -3.28
N ASP A 189 -8.85 -11.81 -2.92
CA ASP A 189 -7.72 -11.01 -3.36
C ASP A 189 -7.08 -11.57 -4.63
N ARG A 190 -6.41 -10.67 -5.37
CA ARG A 190 -5.74 -10.96 -6.62
C ARG A 190 -4.28 -10.55 -6.55
N PHE A 191 -3.39 -11.51 -6.74
CA PHE A 191 -1.94 -11.29 -6.77
C PHE A 191 -1.44 -11.42 -8.20
N VAL A 192 -0.91 -10.35 -8.77
CA VAL A 192 -0.38 -10.35 -10.14
C VAL A 192 0.97 -11.07 -10.17
N LEU A 193 1.12 -11.96 -11.15
CA LEU A 193 2.38 -12.59 -11.50
C LEU A 193 2.67 -12.32 -12.96
N ASN A 194 3.87 -11.83 -13.26
CA ASN A 194 4.29 -11.55 -14.61
C ASN A 194 5.71 -12.12 -14.88
N LEU A 195 6.19 -11.96 -16.12
CA LEU A 195 7.51 -12.46 -16.52
C LEU A 195 8.67 -11.57 -16.06
N ASP A 196 8.39 -10.39 -15.55
CA ASP A 196 9.39 -9.45 -15.05
C ASP A 196 9.36 -9.36 -13.51
N SER A 197 8.34 -9.96 -12.87
CA SER A 197 8.26 -10.18 -11.43
C SER A 197 9.54 -10.85 -10.95
N GLY A 198 10.07 -10.35 -9.84
CA GLY A 198 11.17 -11.04 -9.18
C GLY A 198 10.64 -12.24 -8.42
N SER A 199 11.17 -12.47 -7.23
CA SER A 199 10.84 -13.61 -6.39
C SER A 199 10.03 -13.16 -5.18
N ASP A 200 8.73 -13.00 -5.38
CA ASP A 200 7.84 -12.41 -4.38
C ASP A 200 7.52 -13.36 -3.24
N THR A 201 7.10 -12.80 -2.12
CA THR A 201 6.64 -13.53 -0.94
C THR A 201 5.20 -13.17 -0.64
N ILE A 202 4.32 -14.17 -0.63
CA ILE A 202 2.89 -14.00 -0.39
C ILE A 202 2.55 -14.73 0.91
N VAL A 203 1.96 -14.05 1.88
CA VAL A 203 1.92 -14.55 3.28
C VAL A 203 0.57 -15.15 3.70
N ASP A 204 -0.54 -14.74 3.07
CA ASP A 204 -1.90 -15.01 3.54
C ASP A 204 -2.85 -15.61 2.50
N PHE A 205 -2.34 -16.04 1.34
CA PHE A 205 -3.14 -16.60 0.25
C PHE A 205 -4.12 -17.71 0.71
N GLU A 206 -5.41 -17.49 0.49
CA GLU A 206 -6.49 -18.41 0.82
C GLU A 206 -6.99 -19.18 -0.42
N LEU A 207 -6.77 -20.50 -0.43
CA LEU A 207 -7.19 -21.38 -1.52
C LEU A 207 -8.70 -21.31 -1.77
N GLY A 208 -9.07 -21.17 -3.05
CA GLY A 208 -10.47 -21.10 -3.48
C GLY A 208 -11.15 -19.75 -3.26
N ILE A 209 -10.52 -18.83 -2.53
CA ILE A 209 -10.95 -17.45 -2.36
C ILE A 209 -10.08 -16.56 -3.25
N ASP A 210 -8.77 -16.57 -3.02
CA ASP A 210 -7.82 -15.73 -3.74
C ASP A 210 -7.47 -16.30 -5.12
N LYS A 211 -6.91 -15.42 -5.96
CA LYS A 211 -6.42 -15.75 -7.30
C LYS A 211 -5.04 -15.17 -7.57
N PHE A 212 -4.26 -15.90 -8.34
CA PHE A 212 -3.13 -15.37 -9.08
C PHE A 212 -3.62 -14.85 -10.42
N VAL A 213 -3.23 -13.64 -10.78
CA VAL A 213 -3.49 -13.07 -12.11
C VAL A 213 -2.24 -13.27 -12.95
N LEU A 214 -2.34 -13.99 -14.06
CA LEU A 214 -1.21 -14.19 -14.95
C LEU A 214 -1.20 -13.09 -16.01
N ASP A 215 -0.21 -12.19 -15.93
CA ASP A 215 -0.11 -11.05 -16.83
C ASP A 215 1.16 -11.07 -17.70
N ASN A 216 1.24 -10.14 -18.65
CA ASN A 216 2.35 -9.95 -19.59
C ASN A 216 2.74 -11.23 -20.35
N GLY A 217 1.73 -12.03 -20.72
CA GLY A 217 1.91 -13.26 -21.49
C GLY A 217 2.39 -14.46 -20.69
N LEU A 218 2.47 -14.38 -19.36
CA LEU A 218 2.62 -15.56 -18.51
C LEU A 218 1.37 -16.43 -18.61
N THR A 219 1.55 -17.75 -18.70
CA THR A 219 0.45 -18.72 -18.77
C THR A 219 0.66 -19.83 -17.75
N PHE A 220 -0.44 -20.44 -17.29
CA PHE A 220 -0.39 -21.51 -16.30
C PHE A 220 0.48 -22.69 -16.75
N GLN A 221 0.53 -22.97 -18.06
CA GLN A 221 1.34 -24.05 -18.63
C GLN A 221 2.86 -23.81 -18.53
N GLN A 222 3.28 -22.57 -18.32
CA GLN A 222 4.68 -22.22 -18.11
C GLN A 222 5.09 -22.37 -16.63
N LEU A 223 4.13 -22.59 -15.71
CA LEU A 223 4.39 -22.68 -14.29
C LEU A 223 4.73 -24.10 -13.86
N GLU A 224 5.72 -24.20 -12.98
CA GLU A 224 6.01 -25.37 -12.16
C GLU A 224 5.72 -25.04 -10.70
N ILE A 225 4.79 -25.77 -10.09
CA ILE A 225 4.33 -25.56 -8.71
C ILE A 225 4.95 -26.63 -7.81
N SER A 226 5.72 -26.20 -6.81
CA SER A 226 6.52 -27.09 -5.95
C SER A 226 6.28 -26.83 -4.47
N GLN A 227 5.96 -27.87 -3.70
CA GLN A 227 5.82 -27.76 -2.24
C GLN A 227 7.17 -27.86 -1.52
N THR A 228 7.38 -27.01 -0.51
CA THR A 228 8.58 -26.98 0.33
C THR A 228 8.20 -26.90 1.81
N ALA A 229 9.21 -26.98 2.70
CA ALA A 229 8.98 -26.77 4.14
C ALA A 229 8.55 -25.34 4.49
N ALA A 230 8.87 -24.35 3.65
CA ALA A 230 8.55 -22.94 3.87
C ALA A 230 7.20 -22.53 3.27
N GLY A 231 6.65 -23.31 2.33
CA GLY A 231 5.45 -22.97 1.58
C GLY A 231 5.46 -23.54 0.16
N THR A 232 4.63 -22.98 -0.71
CA THR A 232 4.52 -23.36 -2.12
C THR A 232 5.35 -22.42 -3.00
N LEU A 233 6.22 -22.95 -3.84
CA LEU A 233 6.95 -22.19 -4.85
C LEU A 233 6.20 -22.22 -6.18
N LEU A 234 6.02 -21.05 -6.79
CA LEU A 234 5.58 -20.87 -8.16
C LEU A 234 6.80 -20.52 -9.01
N LYS A 235 7.18 -21.39 -9.94
CA LYS A 235 8.38 -21.23 -10.77
C LYS A 235 8.06 -21.19 -12.25
N LEU A 236 8.94 -20.57 -13.02
CA LEU A 236 8.94 -20.70 -14.48
C LEU A 236 9.67 -21.99 -14.88
N GLY A 237 8.93 -22.94 -15.46
CA GLY A 237 9.47 -24.27 -15.79
C GLY A 237 10.60 -24.26 -16.84
N SER A 238 10.74 -23.19 -17.63
CA SER A 238 11.82 -23.06 -18.61
C SER A 238 13.18 -22.70 -18.02
N SER A 239 13.23 -22.17 -16.79
CA SER A 239 14.45 -21.64 -16.19
C SER A 239 14.61 -21.92 -14.69
N ASP A 240 13.69 -22.65 -14.06
CA ASP A 240 13.60 -22.83 -12.61
C ASP A 240 13.51 -21.51 -11.80
N ARG A 241 13.32 -20.36 -12.48
CA ARG A 241 13.19 -19.05 -11.83
C ARG A 241 11.95 -19.06 -10.94
N ILE A 242 12.11 -18.69 -9.68
CA ILE A 242 11.00 -18.51 -8.75
C ILE A 242 10.34 -17.16 -9.07
N LEU A 243 9.03 -17.18 -9.27
CA LEU A 243 8.19 -15.99 -9.40
C LEU A 243 7.62 -15.59 -8.04
N ALA A 244 7.15 -16.57 -7.26
CA ALA A 244 6.60 -16.31 -5.96
C ALA A 244 6.75 -17.49 -5.01
N THR A 245 6.82 -17.18 -3.71
CA THR A 245 6.75 -18.11 -2.60
C THR A 245 5.52 -17.81 -1.76
N VAL A 246 4.57 -18.74 -1.74
CA VAL A 246 3.35 -18.66 -0.92
C VAL A 246 3.61 -19.33 0.42
N VAL A 247 3.77 -18.52 1.46
CA VAL A 247 4.20 -18.96 2.79
C VAL A 247 3.06 -19.67 3.52
N GLY A 248 3.39 -20.77 4.19
CA GLY A 248 2.46 -21.41 5.14
C GLY A 248 1.21 -22.07 4.53
N LEU A 249 1.04 -22.05 3.20
CA LEU A 249 -0.11 -22.64 2.53
C LEU A 249 -0.19 -24.15 2.75
N LYS A 250 -1.31 -24.61 3.30
CA LYS A 250 -1.63 -26.03 3.49
C LYS A 250 -2.58 -26.52 2.41
N GLY A 251 -2.05 -26.83 1.24
CA GLY A 251 -2.83 -27.36 0.12
C GLY A 251 -2.12 -27.17 -1.21
N ALA A 252 -2.67 -27.73 -2.28
CA ALA A 252 -2.08 -27.59 -3.60
C ALA A 252 -2.77 -26.45 -4.36
N ILE A 253 -1.97 -25.51 -4.84
CA ILE A 253 -2.41 -24.49 -5.81
C ILE A 253 -2.61 -25.22 -7.15
N GLY A 254 -3.77 -25.03 -7.77
CA GLY A 254 -4.13 -25.64 -9.05
C GLY A 254 -4.62 -24.61 -10.05
N ALA A 255 -4.94 -25.06 -11.27
CA ALA A 255 -5.35 -24.19 -12.37
C ALA A 255 -6.58 -23.30 -12.04
N ALA A 256 -7.43 -23.69 -11.09
CA ALA A 256 -8.58 -22.91 -10.66
C ALA A 256 -8.22 -21.71 -9.79
N ASP A 257 -6.98 -21.65 -9.27
CA ASP A 257 -6.44 -20.55 -8.46
C ASP A 257 -5.76 -19.48 -9.33
N PHE A 258 -5.80 -19.63 -10.66
CA PHE A 258 -5.25 -18.68 -11.63
C PHE A 258 -6.35 -18.14 -12.54
N ILE A 259 -6.21 -16.89 -12.95
CA ILE A 259 -7.05 -16.23 -13.97
C ILE A 259 -6.21 -15.57 -15.06
#